data_AF-A0A7X0B1U4-F1
#
_entry.id   AF-A0A7X0B1U4-F1
#
_cell.length_a   1.000
_cell.length_b   1.000
_cell.length_c   1.000
_cell.angle_alpha   90.00
_cell.angle_beta   90.00
_cell.angle_gamma   90.00
#
_symmetry.space_group_name_H-M   'P 1'
#
loop_
_entity.id
_entity.type
_entity.pdbx_description
1 polymer ?
#
loop_
_entity_poly.entity_id
_entity_poly.type
_entity_poly.pdbx_seq_one_letter_code
_entity_poly.pdbx_strand_id
1 'polypeptide(L)'
;MSPCWLGPTAPPPGLAEMAATYGARLGDCIAFPGLVNSHDHLAFNCYPPTGTPPYDDFLEWSRDVQAEKVLVDRIEAVPASARVQIGLLKNLLWGVTAVADHGGAAGRGPIQVLAPYQDLHSPELAPPWRWMTGLGPAVLHLAEGVTADSRHRALAFLKGNLLRRPVAGVHGVSLAGNDFQRLAALVWCPASNLFLFGRTTDAAAALRQTQLLFGTDATLSAPGTLWDHLRQVRGRVADAELFACLTFRAARFWRHTAPNDLVIARRTASDPWDAFFALTPADLLLVARGGRPVLVDDRLEAPPGFGALRVGGTRKHLALPVADLLAAVRPQVETTALLDRFGNAAE
;
A
#
# COMPACT_ATOMS: atom_id res chain seq x y z
N MET A 1 8.15 29.64 -1.28
CA MET A 1 9.42 28.89 -1.49
C MET A 1 9.08 27.66 -2.31
N SER A 2 9.97 27.19 -3.18
CA SER A 2 9.72 25.95 -3.92
C SER A 2 9.80 24.74 -2.96
N PRO A 3 8.94 23.72 -3.13
CA PRO A 3 9.02 22.51 -2.31
C PRO A 3 10.40 21.85 -2.37
N CYS A 4 10.88 21.34 -1.24
CA CYS A 4 12.09 20.52 -1.20
C CYS A 4 11.82 19.18 -1.88
N TRP A 5 12.38 18.96 -3.08
CA TRP A 5 12.13 17.73 -3.84
C TRP A 5 13.02 16.58 -3.36
N LEU A 6 12.38 15.49 -2.94
CA LEU A 6 12.99 14.20 -2.61
C LEU A 6 12.62 13.22 -3.73
N GLY A 7 13.48 13.11 -4.74
CA GLY A 7 13.31 12.15 -5.83
C GLY A 7 14.65 11.76 -6.46
N PRO A 8 14.67 10.67 -7.23
CA PRO A 8 15.91 10.14 -7.82
C PRO A 8 16.46 11.02 -8.96
N THR A 9 15.62 11.89 -9.51
CA THR A 9 15.92 12.78 -10.63
C THR A 9 15.50 14.20 -10.28
N ALA A 10 15.78 15.16 -11.18
CA ALA A 10 15.22 16.50 -11.10
C ALA A 10 13.68 16.47 -10.95
N PRO A 11 13.10 17.46 -10.27
CA PRO A 11 11.66 17.54 -10.08
C PRO A 11 10.92 17.59 -11.43
N PRO A 12 9.76 16.93 -11.55
CA PRO A 12 8.96 16.99 -12.76
C PRO A 12 8.41 18.41 -12.99
N PRO A 13 8.18 18.83 -14.25
CA PRO A 13 7.60 20.14 -14.55
C PRO A 13 6.28 20.41 -13.81
N GLY A 14 5.45 19.38 -13.62
CA GLY A 14 4.19 19.49 -12.88
C GLY A 14 4.37 19.96 -11.42
N LEU A 15 5.53 19.72 -10.78
CA LEU A 15 5.79 20.25 -9.45
C LEU A 15 5.93 21.78 -9.47
N ALA A 16 6.61 22.33 -10.48
CA ALA A 16 6.79 23.77 -10.61
C ALA A 16 5.45 24.47 -10.88
N GLU A 17 4.60 23.87 -11.73
CA GLU A 17 3.26 24.38 -12.01
C GLU A 17 2.36 24.39 -10.76
N MET A 18 2.38 23.31 -9.97
CA MET A 18 1.62 23.25 -8.70
C MET A 18 2.18 24.22 -7.67
N ALA A 19 3.51 24.34 -7.56
CA ALA A 19 4.14 25.29 -6.67
C ALA A 19 3.77 26.74 -7.02
N ALA A 20 3.69 27.07 -8.32
CA ALA A 20 3.22 28.37 -8.79
C ALA A 20 1.72 28.58 -8.49
N THR A 21 0.89 27.57 -8.72
CA THR A 21 -0.58 27.62 -8.50
C THR A 21 -0.94 27.85 -7.03
N TYR A 22 -0.29 27.14 -6.12
CA TYR A 22 -0.61 27.21 -4.69
C TYR A 22 0.23 28.26 -3.95
N GLY A 23 1.43 28.58 -4.45
CA GLY A 23 2.26 29.69 -4.00
C GLY A 23 2.57 29.64 -2.51
N ALA A 24 2.39 30.77 -1.82
CA ALA A 24 2.68 30.91 -0.39
C ALA A 24 1.84 29.98 0.50
N ARG A 25 0.69 29.47 0.04
CA ARG A 25 -0.19 28.58 0.80
C ARG A 25 0.45 27.23 1.13
N LEU A 26 1.46 26.82 0.35
CA LEU A 26 2.23 25.60 0.63
C LEU A 26 3.12 25.71 1.87
N GLY A 27 3.56 26.92 2.25
CA GLY A 27 4.51 27.11 3.34
C GLY A 27 5.83 26.35 3.12
N ASP A 28 6.46 25.90 4.19
CA ASP A 28 7.60 24.98 4.13
C ASP A 28 7.12 23.55 3.88
N CYS A 29 7.59 22.95 2.80
CA CYS A 29 7.09 21.67 2.32
C CYS A 29 8.18 20.83 1.66
N ILE A 30 7.96 19.52 1.74
CA ILE A 30 8.69 18.49 1.02
C ILE A 30 7.78 17.93 -0.08
N ALA A 31 8.36 17.60 -1.23
CA ALA A 31 7.65 16.96 -2.33
C ALA A 31 8.41 15.71 -2.79
N PHE A 32 7.70 14.67 -3.20
CA PHE A 32 8.27 13.40 -3.65
C PHE A 32 7.37 12.75 -4.71
N PRO A 33 7.88 11.78 -5.51
CA PRO A 33 7.05 11.01 -6.43
C PRO A 33 5.87 10.36 -5.72
N GLY A 34 4.74 10.21 -6.43
CA GLY A 34 3.57 9.50 -5.92
C GLY A 34 3.94 8.10 -5.45
N LEU A 35 3.46 7.72 -4.27
CA LEU A 35 3.81 6.43 -3.68
C LEU A 35 3.09 5.30 -4.42
N VAL A 36 3.78 4.18 -4.59
CA VAL A 36 3.29 2.96 -5.19
C VAL A 36 3.22 1.88 -4.12
N ASN A 37 2.01 1.52 -3.71
CA ASN A 37 1.77 0.41 -2.80
C ASN A 37 1.76 -0.90 -3.59
N SER A 38 2.82 -1.71 -3.48
CA SER A 38 2.98 -2.89 -4.31
C SER A 38 2.17 -4.10 -3.84
N HIS A 39 1.44 -4.00 -2.72
CA HIS A 39 0.49 -5.02 -2.30
C HIS A 39 -0.52 -4.49 -1.28
N ASP A 40 -1.81 -4.69 -1.58
CA ASP A 40 -2.97 -4.44 -0.73
C ASP A 40 -4.03 -5.50 -1.02
N HIS A 41 -5.07 -5.60 -0.18
CA HIS A 41 -6.34 -6.21 -0.55
C HIS A 41 -7.42 -5.16 -0.37
N LEU A 42 -7.74 -4.43 -1.43
CA LEU A 42 -8.58 -3.23 -1.38
C LEU A 42 -9.92 -3.53 -0.70
N ALA A 43 -10.51 -4.68 -1.01
CA ALA A 43 -11.82 -5.11 -0.50
C ALA A 43 -11.82 -5.57 0.97
N PHE A 44 -10.67 -5.69 1.62
CA PHE A 44 -10.56 -6.15 3.01
C PHE A 44 -10.28 -5.03 4.01
N ASN A 45 -10.15 -3.79 3.56
CA ASN A 45 -9.86 -2.65 4.44
C ASN A 45 -11.06 -2.20 5.31
N CYS A 46 -12.26 -2.73 5.06
CA CYS A 46 -13.40 -2.55 5.97
C CYS A 46 -13.28 -3.36 7.26
N TYR A 47 -12.50 -4.45 7.24
CA TYR A 47 -12.31 -5.24 8.44
C TYR A 47 -11.44 -4.49 9.46
N PRO A 48 -11.76 -4.61 10.77
CA PRO A 48 -10.80 -4.29 11.82
C PRO A 48 -9.66 -5.32 11.81
N PRO A 49 -8.54 -5.03 12.50
CA PRO A 49 -7.57 -6.07 12.84
C PRO A 49 -8.29 -7.25 13.48
N THR A 50 -8.10 -8.45 12.94
CA THR A 50 -8.87 -9.64 13.35
C THR A 50 -7.95 -10.85 13.51
N GLY A 51 -8.30 -11.69 14.48
CA GLY A 51 -7.53 -12.85 14.87
C GLY A 51 -6.77 -12.63 16.18
N THR A 52 -6.17 -13.72 16.67
CA THR A 52 -5.42 -13.81 17.91
C THR A 52 -3.94 -14.20 17.64
N PRO A 53 -3.14 -13.34 17.00
CA PRO A 53 -1.74 -13.64 16.71
C PRO A 53 -0.89 -13.84 18.00
N PRO A 54 0.30 -14.48 17.92
CA PRO A 54 1.00 -14.88 16.70
C PRO A 54 0.57 -16.24 16.14
N TYR A 55 0.74 -16.42 14.83
CA TYR A 55 0.47 -17.66 14.09
C TYR A 55 1.75 -18.26 13.49
N ASP A 56 1.69 -19.55 13.16
CA ASP A 56 2.78 -20.22 12.43
C ASP A 56 2.76 -19.93 10.93
N ASP A 57 1.58 -19.78 10.33
CA ASP A 57 1.38 -19.39 8.94
C ASP A 57 0.01 -18.75 8.68
N PHE A 58 -0.17 -18.20 7.47
CA PHE A 58 -1.41 -17.52 7.08
C PHE A 58 -2.64 -18.45 7.03
N LEU A 59 -2.46 -19.77 6.94
CA LEU A 59 -3.60 -20.71 6.93
C LEU A 59 -4.23 -20.83 8.31
N GLU A 60 -3.42 -20.81 9.36
CA GLU A 60 -3.92 -20.76 10.73
C GLU A 60 -4.68 -19.47 11.00
N TRP A 61 -4.10 -18.33 10.63
CA TRP A 61 -4.77 -17.03 10.71
C TRP A 61 -6.08 -16.99 9.92
N SER A 62 -6.08 -17.49 8.69
CA SER A 62 -7.27 -17.54 7.84
C SER A 62 -8.39 -18.36 8.49
N ARG A 63 -8.07 -19.49 9.14
CA ARG A 63 -9.05 -20.28 9.90
C ARG A 63 -9.62 -19.51 11.09
N ASP A 64 -8.79 -18.77 11.82
CA ASP A 64 -9.23 -17.95 12.96
C ASP A 64 -10.16 -16.81 12.51
N VAL A 65 -9.79 -16.08 11.46
CA VAL A 65 -10.67 -15.05 10.85
C VAL A 65 -11.99 -15.65 10.38
N GLN A 66 -11.96 -16.83 9.77
CA GLN A 66 -13.17 -17.52 9.30
C GLN A 66 -14.03 -18.10 10.44
N ALA A 67 -13.48 -18.27 11.65
CA ALA A 67 -14.24 -18.64 12.83
C ALA A 67 -15.10 -17.48 13.36
N GLU A 68 -14.68 -16.23 13.12
CA GLU A 68 -15.42 -15.00 13.44
C GLU A 68 -16.57 -14.73 12.44
N LYS A 69 -17.46 -15.71 12.26
CA LYS A 69 -18.52 -15.70 11.25
C LYS A 69 -19.41 -14.46 11.28
N VAL A 70 -19.78 -13.99 12.47
CA VAL A 70 -20.61 -12.79 12.63
C VAL A 70 -19.92 -11.55 12.05
N LEU A 71 -18.60 -11.42 12.24
CA LEU A 71 -17.83 -10.32 11.67
C LEU A 71 -17.71 -10.45 10.15
N VAL A 72 -17.34 -11.64 9.67
CA VAL A 72 -17.19 -11.92 8.23
C VAL A 72 -18.50 -11.64 7.49
N ASP A 73 -19.60 -12.25 7.92
CA ASP A 73 -20.91 -12.09 7.28
C ASP A 73 -21.35 -10.62 7.28
N ARG A 74 -21.10 -9.89 8.38
CA ARG A 74 -21.41 -8.46 8.47
C ARG A 74 -20.60 -7.63 7.47
N ILE A 75 -19.28 -7.82 7.38
CA ILE A 75 -18.44 -7.04 6.47
C ILE A 75 -18.69 -7.43 5.02
N GLU A 76 -18.91 -8.70 4.72
CA GLU A 76 -19.17 -9.17 3.35
C GLU A 76 -20.56 -8.79 2.83
N ALA A 77 -21.52 -8.47 3.71
CA ALA A 77 -22.78 -7.85 3.32
C ALA A 77 -22.60 -6.43 2.73
N VAL A 78 -21.45 -5.77 2.95
CA VAL A 78 -21.12 -4.53 2.26
C VAL A 78 -20.82 -4.82 0.78
N PRO A 79 -21.41 -4.07 -0.17
CA PRO A 79 -21.14 -4.25 -1.59
C PRO A 79 -19.64 -4.26 -1.90
N ALA A 80 -19.18 -5.23 -2.68
CA ALA A 80 -17.76 -5.38 -3.00
C ALA A 80 -17.14 -4.11 -3.61
N SER A 81 -17.89 -3.39 -4.45
CA SER A 81 -17.46 -2.11 -5.01
C SER A 81 -17.22 -1.05 -3.94
N ALA A 82 -18.09 -0.95 -2.91
CA ALA A 82 -17.91 -0.03 -1.81
C ALA A 82 -16.68 -0.40 -0.95
N ARG A 83 -16.46 -1.70 -0.68
CA ARG A 83 -15.26 -2.17 0.02
C ARG A 83 -13.98 -1.81 -0.73
N VAL A 84 -13.95 -1.98 -2.06
CA VAL A 84 -12.82 -1.55 -2.90
C VAL A 84 -12.61 -0.03 -2.82
N GLN A 85 -13.67 0.78 -2.89
CA GLN A 85 -13.56 2.23 -2.74
C GLN A 85 -13.02 2.65 -1.36
N ILE A 86 -13.36 1.94 -0.28
CA ILE A 86 -12.74 2.13 1.04
C ILE A 86 -11.24 1.85 1.01
N GLY A 87 -10.81 0.77 0.33
CA GLY A 87 -9.38 0.50 0.11
C GLY A 87 -8.67 1.60 -0.69
N LEU A 88 -9.33 2.19 -1.70
CA LEU A 88 -8.78 3.32 -2.46
C LEU A 88 -8.70 4.58 -1.60
N LEU A 89 -9.71 4.84 -0.76
CA LEU A 89 -9.72 5.95 0.20
C LEU A 89 -8.53 5.83 1.18
N LYS A 90 -8.31 4.65 1.77
CA LYS A 90 -7.15 4.36 2.63
C LYS A 90 -5.84 4.76 1.95
N ASN A 91 -5.61 4.23 0.76
CA ASN A 91 -4.37 4.46 0.01
C ASN A 91 -4.18 5.94 -0.34
N LEU A 92 -5.24 6.64 -0.77
CA LEU A 92 -5.18 8.07 -1.08
C LEU A 92 -4.81 8.91 0.16
N LEU A 93 -5.42 8.62 1.32
CA LEU A 93 -5.09 9.27 2.59
C LEU A 93 -3.63 9.05 3.02
N TRP A 94 -2.98 8.01 2.50
CA TRP A 94 -1.58 7.68 2.77
C TRP A 94 -0.61 8.21 1.71
N GLY A 95 -1.08 8.99 0.73
CA GLY A 95 -0.23 9.55 -0.33
C GLY A 95 0.13 8.58 -1.45
N VAL A 96 -0.58 7.44 -1.53
CA VAL A 96 -0.42 6.46 -2.62
C VAL A 96 -1.15 6.97 -3.86
N THR A 97 -0.48 6.93 -5.01
CA THR A 97 -1.08 7.26 -6.32
C THR A 97 -1.30 6.03 -7.19
N ALA A 98 -0.66 4.90 -6.88
CA ALA A 98 -0.89 3.63 -7.52
C ALA A 98 -0.79 2.44 -6.54
N VAL A 99 -1.65 1.43 -6.70
CA VAL A 99 -1.74 0.27 -5.82
C VAL A 99 -1.90 -1.02 -6.62
N ALA A 100 -1.22 -2.09 -6.20
CA ALA A 100 -1.46 -3.45 -6.71
C ALA A 100 -2.40 -4.19 -5.74
N ASP A 101 -3.55 -4.60 -6.25
CA ASP A 101 -4.62 -5.25 -5.49
C ASP A 101 -4.58 -6.77 -5.59
N HIS A 102 -4.34 -7.44 -4.48
CA HIS A 102 -4.49 -8.88 -4.41
C HIS A 102 -5.98 -9.26 -4.37
N GLY A 103 -6.38 -10.22 -5.20
CA GLY A 103 -7.77 -10.53 -5.53
C GLY A 103 -8.22 -9.98 -6.89
N GLY A 104 -7.46 -9.06 -7.50
CA GLY A 104 -7.68 -8.59 -8.88
C GLY A 104 -8.96 -7.79 -9.07
N ALA A 105 -9.41 -7.06 -8.05
CA ALA A 105 -10.59 -6.21 -8.16
C ALA A 105 -10.32 -5.07 -9.15
N ALA A 106 -11.20 -4.91 -10.13
CA ALA A 106 -11.19 -3.72 -10.97
C ALA A 106 -11.61 -2.51 -10.13
N GLY A 107 -10.64 -1.66 -9.77
CA GLY A 107 -10.91 -0.39 -9.08
C GLY A 107 -10.81 0.79 -10.05
N ARG A 108 -11.88 1.59 -10.14
CA ARG A 108 -11.82 2.95 -10.69
C ARG A 108 -11.87 3.93 -9.54
N GLY A 109 -11.00 4.93 -9.55
CA GLY A 109 -10.98 5.93 -8.49
C GLY A 109 -9.89 6.97 -8.70
N PRO A 110 -9.58 7.77 -7.67
CA PRO A 110 -8.61 8.86 -7.75
C PRO A 110 -7.17 8.37 -7.89
N ILE A 111 -6.90 7.11 -7.53
CA ILE A 111 -5.58 6.48 -7.64
C ILE A 111 -5.65 5.33 -8.65
N GLN A 112 -4.50 4.92 -9.18
CA GLN A 112 -4.43 3.86 -10.17
C GLN A 112 -4.38 2.48 -9.51
N VAL A 113 -5.30 1.59 -9.87
CA VAL A 113 -5.12 0.15 -9.63
C VAL A 113 -4.24 -0.40 -10.75
N LEU A 114 -3.10 -0.98 -10.39
CA LEU A 114 -2.08 -1.43 -11.33
C LEU A 114 -2.56 -2.65 -12.11
N ALA A 115 -2.19 -2.70 -13.39
CA ALA A 115 -2.47 -3.81 -14.30
C ALA A 115 -1.60 -3.65 -15.57
N PRO A 116 -1.33 -4.73 -16.33
CA PRO A 116 -1.69 -6.11 -16.04
C PRO A 116 -0.65 -6.81 -15.15
N TYR A 117 -1.13 -7.63 -14.22
CA TYR A 117 -0.38 -8.72 -13.59
C TYR A 117 -1.32 -9.90 -13.41
N GLN A 118 -0.77 -11.05 -13.07
CA GLN A 118 -1.58 -12.20 -12.69
C GLN A 118 -1.48 -12.45 -11.20
N ASP A 119 -2.62 -12.56 -10.55
CA ASP A 119 -2.72 -13.04 -9.19
C ASP A 119 -2.80 -14.58 -9.14
N LEU A 120 -1.81 -15.20 -8.50
CA LEU A 120 -1.77 -16.64 -8.23
C LEU A 120 -2.23 -16.99 -6.81
N HIS A 121 -2.66 -16.02 -6.00
CA HIS A 121 -3.06 -16.20 -4.61
C HIS A 121 -1.90 -16.69 -3.72
N SER A 122 -1.77 -18.01 -3.52
CA SER A 122 -0.72 -18.64 -2.72
C SER A 122 -0.46 -20.09 -3.16
N PRO A 123 0.71 -20.69 -2.86
CA PRO A 123 1.00 -22.09 -3.14
C PRO A 123 -0.07 -23.08 -2.68
N GLU A 124 -0.73 -22.79 -1.57
CA GLU A 124 -1.70 -23.64 -0.91
C GLU A 124 -3.07 -23.64 -1.62
N LEU A 125 -3.37 -22.57 -2.37
CA LEU A 125 -4.70 -22.34 -2.95
C LEU A 125 -4.68 -22.27 -4.49
N ALA A 126 -3.53 -22.00 -5.11
CA ALA A 126 -3.43 -21.91 -6.56
C ALA A 126 -3.37 -23.30 -7.22
N PRO A 127 -4.23 -23.60 -8.21
CA PRO A 127 -4.05 -24.80 -8.99
C PRO A 127 -2.85 -24.64 -9.95
N PRO A 128 -2.08 -25.71 -10.24
CA PRO A 128 -0.83 -25.63 -11.01
C PRO A 128 -0.98 -25.02 -12.41
N TRP A 129 -2.14 -25.17 -13.06
CA TRP A 129 -2.39 -24.65 -14.40
C TRP A 129 -2.40 -23.13 -14.47
N ARG A 130 -2.55 -22.41 -13.35
CA ARG A 130 -2.50 -20.94 -13.36
C ARG A 130 -1.16 -20.40 -13.84
N TRP A 131 -0.05 -21.14 -13.71
CA TRP A 131 1.24 -20.73 -14.28
C TRP A 131 1.18 -20.48 -15.79
N MET A 132 0.29 -21.18 -16.51
CA MET A 132 0.17 -21.16 -17.96
C MET A 132 -0.64 -19.98 -18.51
N THR A 133 -1.30 -19.19 -17.65
CA THR A 133 -2.22 -18.12 -18.06
C THR A 133 -1.81 -16.75 -17.52
N GLY A 134 -2.40 -15.67 -18.04
CA GLY A 134 -2.23 -14.32 -17.49
C GLY A 134 -1.14 -13.48 -18.18
N LEU A 135 -1.20 -12.17 -17.94
CA LEU A 135 -0.29 -11.17 -18.49
C LEU A 135 0.53 -10.52 -17.37
N GLY A 136 1.71 -10.01 -17.70
CA GLY A 136 2.58 -9.35 -16.72
C GLY A 136 3.20 -10.31 -15.69
N PRO A 137 3.76 -9.77 -14.59
CA PRO A 137 4.36 -10.57 -13.53
C PRO A 137 3.31 -11.46 -12.85
N ALA A 138 3.75 -12.61 -12.36
CA ALA A 138 2.96 -13.47 -11.48
C ALA A 138 3.16 -13.00 -10.03
N VAL A 139 2.06 -12.67 -9.34
CA VAL A 139 2.04 -12.12 -7.98
C VAL A 139 1.35 -13.13 -7.07
N LEU A 140 1.94 -13.41 -5.90
CA LEU A 140 1.37 -14.33 -4.92
C LEU A 140 1.95 -14.11 -3.53
N HIS A 141 1.16 -14.40 -2.51
CA HIS A 141 1.67 -14.69 -1.18
C HIS A 141 2.61 -15.88 -1.24
N LEU A 142 3.78 -15.72 -0.65
CA LEU A 142 4.83 -16.72 -0.76
C LEU A 142 5.59 -16.81 0.55
N ALA A 143 5.65 -18.02 1.11
CA ALA A 143 6.34 -18.29 2.38
C ALA A 143 5.83 -17.36 3.51
N GLU A 144 4.52 -17.11 3.53
CA GLU A 144 3.81 -16.28 4.49
C GLU A 144 3.56 -17.08 5.78
N GLY A 145 4.64 -17.29 6.52
CA GLY A 145 4.66 -18.04 7.77
C GLY A 145 6.08 -18.22 8.25
N VAL A 146 6.23 -18.68 9.49
CA VAL A 146 7.53 -18.76 10.18
C VAL A 146 8.18 -20.14 10.10
N THR A 147 7.45 -21.14 9.64
CA THR A 147 7.86 -22.55 9.65
C THR A 147 8.72 -22.93 8.44
N ALA A 148 9.52 -24.00 8.60
CA ALA A 148 10.26 -24.61 7.50
C ALA A 148 9.33 -25.17 6.41
N ASP A 149 8.13 -25.62 6.80
CA ASP A 149 7.13 -26.14 5.87
C ASP A 149 6.56 -25.04 4.97
N SER A 150 6.29 -23.85 5.52
CA SER A 150 5.88 -22.67 4.73
C SER A 150 6.92 -22.35 3.64
N ARG A 151 8.22 -22.34 4.01
CA ARG A 151 9.33 -22.19 3.06
C ARG A 151 9.36 -23.32 2.03
N HIS A 152 9.21 -24.58 2.45
CA HIS A 152 9.25 -25.72 1.55
C HIS A 152 8.14 -25.65 0.50
N ARG A 153 6.90 -25.39 0.90
CA ARG A 153 5.74 -25.27 -0.01
C ARG A 153 5.95 -24.16 -1.03
N ALA A 154 6.43 -23.00 -0.58
CA ALA A 154 6.78 -21.89 -1.45
C ALA A 154 7.84 -22.28 -2.51
N LEU A 155 8.95 -22.87 -2.10
CA LEU A 155 10.02 -23.27 -3.02
C LEU A 155 9.59 -24.39 -3.96
N ALA A 156 8.75 -25.31 -3.50
CA ALA A 156 8.16 -26.36 -4.34
C ALA A 156 7.24 -25.77 -5.41
N PHE A 157 6.38 -24.82 -5.05
CA PHE A 157 5.47 -24.16 -5.98
C PHE A 157 6.22 -23.38 -7.07
N LEU A 158 7.31 -22.68 -6.72
CA LEU A 158 8.15 -21.97 -7.69
C LEU A 158 8.79 -22.90 -8.73
N LYS A 159 9.03 -24.18 -8.42
CA LYS A 159 9.52 -25.15 -9.42
C LYS A 159 8.51 -25.38 -10.56
N GLY A 160 7.23 -25.14 -10.31
CA GLY A 160 6.17 -25.21 -11.31
C GLY A 160 6.18 -24.07 -12.34
N ASN A 161 6.97 -23.02 -12.12
CA ASN A 161 7.13 -21.90 -13.07
C ASN A 161 8.02 -22.28 -14.27
N LEU A 162 7.61 -23.28 -15.04
CA LEU A 162 8.36 -23.81 -16.19
C LEU A 162 8.53 -22.77 -17.31
N LEU A 163 7.61 -21.80 -17.39
CA LEU A 163 7.66 -20.67 -18.33
C LEU A 163 8.58 -19.54 -17.88
N ARG A 164 9.24 -19.66 -16.71
CA ARG A 164 10.18 -18.68 -16.13
C ARG A 164 9.61 -17.26 -16.10
N ARG A 165 8.32 -17.14 -15.76
CA ARG A 165 7.65 -15.85 -15.67
C ARG A 165 8.25 -15.02 -14.53
N PRO A 166 8.30 -13.68 -14.64
CA PRO A 166 8.71 -12.84 -13.53
C PRO A 166 7.78 -13.04 -12.34
N VAL A 167 8.32 -13.39 -11.17
CA VAL A 167 7.54 -13.62 -9.95
C VAL A 167 7.76 -12.48 -8.96
N ALA A 168 6.66 -11.86 -8.51
CA ALA A 168 6.61 -11.03 -7.32
C ALA A 168 6.09 -11.87 -6.14
N GLY A 169 6.98 -12.27 -5.24
CA GLY A 169 6.59 -12.95 -4.01
C GLY A 169 6.21 -11.93 -2.94
N VAL A 170 5.04 -12.06 -2.33
CA VAL A 170 4.56 -11.19 -1.26
C VAL A 170 4.87 -11.83 0.10
N HIS A 171 5.27 -11.02 1.07
CA HIS A 171 5.75 -11.39 2.41
C HIS A 171 7.15 -12.01 2.40
N GLY A 172 7.29 -13.30 2.09
CA GLY A 172 8.57 -14.01 2.12
C GLY A 172 9.14 -14.27 3.51
N VAL A 173 8.31 -14.39 4.54
CA VAL A 173 8.70 -14.41 5.97
C VAL A 173 9.69 -15.53 6.32
N SER A 174 9.54 -16.71 5.73
CA SER A 174 10.44 -17.85 5.96
C SER A 174 11.48 -18.06 4.85
N LEU A 175 11.53 -17.20 3.83
CA LEU A 175 12.59 -17.25 2.81
C LEU A 175 13.93 -16.79 3.39
N ALA A 176 15.02 -17.40 2.92
CA ALA A 176 16.36 -17.04 3.35
C ALA A 176 17.42 -17.22 2.26
N GLY A 177 18.50 -16.44 2.34
CA GLY A 177 19.68 -16.60 1.49
C GLY A 177 19.36 -16.57 0.00
N ASN A 178 19.74 -17.63 -0.72
CA ASN A 178 19.57 -17.71 -2.17
C ASN A 178 18.14 -17.97 -2.63
N ASP A 179 17.17 -18.17 -1.71
CA ASP A 179 15.76 -18.32 -2.09
C ASP A 179 15.26 -17.10 -2.87
N PHE A 180 15.69 -15.90 -2.45
CA PHE A 180 15.29 -14.62 -3.04
C PHE A 180 15.70 -14.48 -4.52
N GLN A 181 16.76 -15.16 -4.97
CA GLN A 181 17.21 -15.14 -6.37
C GLN A 181 16.16 -15.72 -7.34
N ARG A 182 15.19 -16.48 -6.83
CA ARG A 182 14.10 -17.06 -7.61
C ARG A 182 13.01 -16.05 -7.94
N LEU A 183 13.05 -14.87 -7.33
CA LEU A 183 12.03 -13.82 -7.47
C LEU A 183 12.54 -12.71 -8.38
N ALA A 184 11.65 -12.18 -9.22
CA ALA A 184 11.91 -10.93 -9.92
C ALA A 184 11.81 -9.73 -8.96
N ALA A 185 10.93 -9.84 -7.96
CA ALA A 185 10.86 -8.95 -6.81
C ALA A 185 10.29 -9.65 -5.57
N LEU A 186 10.67 -9.17 -4.40
CA LEU A 186 9.99 -9.44 -3.13
C LEU A 186 9.15 -8.21 -2.76
N VAL A 187 7.84 -8.37 -2.57
CA VAL A 187 6.98 -7.35 -1.98
C VAL A 187 6.94 -7.56 -0.47
N TRP A 188 7.58 -6.66 0.26
CA TRP A 188 7.72 -6.74 1.70
C TRP A 188 6.57 -6.00 2.39
N CYS A 189 5.77 -6.74 3.16
CA CYS A 189 4.64 -6.22 3.94
C CYS A 189 4.95 -6.31 5.44
N PRO A 190 5.86 -5.49 5.98
CA PRO A 190 6.42 -5.72 7.30
C PRO A 190 5.43 -5.60 8.45
N ALA A 191 4.49 -4.66 8.39
CA ALA A 191 3.51 -4.48 9.46
C ALA A 191 2.59 -5.70 9.57
N SER A 192 2.11 -6.23 8.44
CA SER A 192 1.37 -7.49 8.38
C SER A 192 2.17 -8.64 8.97
N ASN A 193 3.42 -8.80 8.51
CA ASN A 193 4.30 -9.87 8.99
C ASN A 193 4.53 -9.81 10.51
N LEU A 194 4.82 -8.63 11.04
CA LEU A 194 5.10 -8.44 12.47
C LEU A 194 3.84 -8.62 13.32
N PHE A 195 2.68 -8.15 12.85
CA PHE A 195 1.41 -8.33 13.52
C PHE A 195 1.00 -9.80 13.59
N LEU A 196 1.04 -10.52 12.46
CA LEU A 196 0.58 -11.90 12.38
C LEU A 196 1.57 -12.91 12.95
N PHE A 197 2.87 -12.70 12.77
CA PHE A 197 3.88 -13.74 13.01
C PHE A 197 4.95 -13.34 14.02
N GLY A 198 4.95 -12.10 14.50
CA GLY A 198 6.02 -11.55 15.35
C GLY A 198 7.39 -11.47 14.64
N ARG A 199 7.45 -11.78 13.35
CA ARG A 199 8.68 -11.86 12.54
C ARG A 199 8.40 -11.36 11.14
N THR A 200 9.40 -10.71 10.54
CA THR A 200 9.35 -10.25 9.15
C THR A 200 10.60 -10.66 8.39
N THR A 201 10.50 -10.65 7.07
CA THR A 201 11.56 -11.03 6.13
C THR A 201 12.84 -10.24 6.35
N ASP A 202 13.99 -10.89 6.13
CA ASP A 202 15.30 -10.23 6.07
C ASP A 202 15.41 -9.40 4.78
N ALA A 203 14.88 -8.17 4.85
CA ALA A 203 14.86 -7.22 3.74
C ALA A 203 16.27 -6.87 3.24
N ALA A 204 17.27 -6.83 4.13
CA ALA A 204 18.65 -6.56 3.75
C ALA A 204 19.24 -7.73 2.94
N ALA A 205 18.96 -8.98 3.32
CA ALA A 205 19.33 -10.14 2.52
C ALA A 205 18.59 -10.19 1.19
N ALA A 206 17.29 -9.87 1.17
CA ALA A 206 16.51 -9.82 -0.06
C ALA A 206 17.08 -8.80 -1.06
N LEU A 207 17.44 -7.58 -0.61
CA LEU A 207 18.04 -6.53 -1.46
C LEU A 207 19.34 -6.96 -2.14
N ARG A 208 20.10 -7.87 -1.54
CA ARG A 208 21.35 -8.40 -2.16
C ARG A 208 21.09 -9.39 -3.29
N GLN A 209 19.86 -9.90 -3.41
CA GLN A 209 19.53 -11.04 -4.27
C GLN A 209 18.39 -10.76 -5.26
N THR A 210 17.50 -9.81 -4.97
CA THR A 210 16.36 -9.45 -5.81
C THR A 210 15.94 -8.00 -5.58
N GLN A 211 14.98 -7.52 -6.37
CA GLN A 211 14.35 -6.22 -6.13
C GLN A 211 13.45 -6.29 -4.90
N LEU A 212 13.60 -5.36 -3.97
CA LEU A 212 12.67 -5.18 -2.86
C LEU A 212 11.63 -4.13 -3.24
N LEU A 213 10.35 -4.43 -3.01
CA LEU A 213 9.22 -3.52 -3.11
C LEU A 213 8.52 -3.48 -1.74
N PHE A 214 7.66 -2.49 -1.51
CA PHE A 214 6.92 -2.37 -0.25
C PHE A 214 5.42 -2.51 -0.50
N GLY A 215 4.75 -3.22 0.39
CA GLY A 215 3.30 -3.37 0.43
C GLY A 215 2.75 -3.07 1.82
N THR A 216 1.51 -2.62 1.92
CA THR A 216 0.85 -2.41 3.21
C THR A 216 0.04 -3.61 3.66
N ASP A 217 -0.37 -4.46 2.72
CA ASP A 217 -1.44 -5.44 2.96
C ASP A 217 -2.75 -4.73 3.39
N ALA A 218 -3.78 -5.47 3.79
CA ALA A 218 -5.03 -4.91 4.32
C ALA A 218 -4.92 -4.54 5.80
N THR A 219 -5.76 -3.60 6.27
CA THR A 219 -5.83 -3.24 7.70
C THR A 219 -6.27 -4.39 8.61
N LEU A 220 -6.81 -5.46 8.03
CA LEU A 220 -7.18 -6.71 8.70
C LEU A 220 -5.96 -7.41 9.33
N SER A 221 -4.81 -7.36 8.65
CA SER A 221 -3.53 -7.95 9.07
C SER A 221 -2.46 -6.92 9.40
N ALA A 222 -2.60 -5.67 8.95
CA ALA A 222 -1.60 -4.62 9.12
C ALA A 222 -2.19 -3.37 9.78
N PRO A 223 -2.35 -3.35 11.11
CA PRO A 223 -2.84 -2.15 11.81
C PRO A 223 -1.88 -0.97 11.62
N GLY A 224 -2.41 0.25 11.75
CA GLY A 224 -1.67 1.50 11.56
C GLY A 224 -1.64 1.98 10.10
N THR A 225 -1.10 3.18 9.93
CA THR A 225 -0.97 3.82 8.61
C THR A 225 0.28 3.34 7.87
N LEU A 226 0.35 3.55 6.55
CA LEU A 226 1.58 3.34 5.78
C LEU A 226 2.80 3.99 6.45
N TRP A 227 2.62 5.20 6.98
CA TRP A 227 3.69 5.93 7.64
C TRP A 227 4.16 5.22 8.91
N ASP A 228 3.25 4.63 9.70
CA ASP A 228 3.61 3.82 10.88
C ASP A 228 4.39 2.58 10.46
N HIS A 229 3.98 1.94 9.37
CA HIS A 229 4.66 0.77 8.81
C HIS A 229 6.10 1.11 8.41
N LEU A 230 6.32 2.27 7.77
CA LEU A 230 7.65 2.74 7.39
C LEU A 230 8.53 3.00 8.62
N ARG A 231 8.01 3.69 9.64
CA ARG A 231 8.76 3.94 10.88
C ARG A 231 9.11 2.66 11.63
N GLN A 232 8.20 1.69 11.66
CA GLN A 232 8.41 0.40 12.33
C GLN A 232 9.63 -0.36 11.77
N VAL A 233 10.00 -0.11 10.51
CA VAL A 233 11.11 -0.81 9.84
C VAL A 233 12.26 0.08 9.40
N ARG A 234 12.22 1.38 9.71
CA ARG A 234 13.33 2.28 9.42
C ARG A 234 14.60 1.75 10.10
N GLY A 235 15.71 1.75 9.37
CA GLY A 235 16.98 1.18 9.83
C GLY A 235 17.17 -0.32 9.58
N ARG A 236 16.14 -1.06 9.15
CA ARG A 236 16.31 -2.45 8.65
C ARG A 236 16.99 -2.49 7.27
N VAL A 237 16.78 -1.44 6.49
CA VAL A 237 17.48 -1.12 5.24
C VAL A 237 17.78 0.38 5.23
N ALA A 238 18.64 0.84 4.33
CA ALA A 238 18.92 2.27 4.20
C ALA A 238 17.65 3.07 3.84
N ASP A 239 17.54 4.29 4.33
CA ASP A 239 16.40 5.19 4.09
C ASP A 239 16.10 5.37 2.59
N ALA A 240 17.15 5.56 1.78
CA ALA A 240 17.03 5.67 0.33
C ALA A 240 16.52 4.38 -0.33
N GLU A 241 16.87 3.21 0.23
CA GLU A 241 16.38 1.91 -0.25
C GLU A 241 14.90 1.73 0.07
N LEU A 242 14.49 2.03 1.30
CA LEU A 242 13.09 1.96 1.70
C LEU A 242 12.23 2.94 0.88
N PHE A 243 12.70 4.17 0.67
CA PHE A 243 12.03 5.13 -0.19
C PHE A 243 11.92 4.66 -1.65
N ALA A 244 12.99 4.07 -2.19
CA ALA A 244 12.97 3.53 -3.55
C ALA A 244 11.90 2.43 -3.72
N CYS A 245 11.71 1.57 -2.71
CA CYS A 245 10.72 0.49 -2.69
C CYS A 245 9.26 0.97 -2.85
N LEU A 246 8.96 2.24 -2.54
CA LEU A 246 7.63 2.85 -2.70
C LEU A 246 7.55 3.83 -3.86
N THR A 247 8.64 4.13 -4.55
CA THR A 247 8.66 5.16 -5.59
C THR A 247 9.14 4.57 -6.90
N PHE A 248 10.33 4.95 -7.37
CA PHE A 248 10.81 4.65 -8.71
C PHE A 248 11.11 3.17 -8.94
N ARG A 249 11.46 2.40 -7.91
CA ARG A 249 11.68 0.95 -8.06
C ARG A 249 10.37 0.22 -8.28
N ALA A 250 9.36 0.55 -7.46
CA ALA A 250 8.00 0.02 -7.63
C ALA A 250 7.39 0.47 -8.96
N ALA A 251 7.46 1.75 -9.29
CA ALA A 251 6.96 2.27 -10.56
C ALA A 251 7.59 1.54 -11.76
N ARG A 252 8.91 1.31 -11.75
CA ARG A 252 9.60 0.56 -12.79
C ARG A 252 9.14 -0.90 -12.85
N PHE A 253 9.06 -1.60 -11.71
CA PHE A 253 8.63 -3.00 -11.67
C PHE A 253 7.23 -3.18 -12.25
N TRP A 254 6.29 -2.31 -11.86
CA TRP A 254 4.90 -2.32 -12.30
C TRP A 254 4.67 -1.66 -13.66
N ARG A 255 5.73 -1.15 -14.31
CA ARG A 255 5.65 -0.37 -15.57
C ARG A 255 4.68 0.81 -15.46
N HIS A 256 4.58 1.42 -14.28
CA HIS A 256 3.77 2.59 -13.98
C HIS A 256 4.51 3.86 -14.40
N THR A 257 4.22 4.36 -15.60
CA THR A 257 4.82 5.58 -16.13
C THR A 257 3.96 6.80 -15.80
N ALA A 258 4.20 7.42 -14.65
CA ALA A 258 3.47 8.59 -14.21
C ALA A 258 4.40 9.67 -13.63
N PRO A 259 5.13 10.42 -14.47
CA PRO A 259 6.12 11.40 -14.03
C PRO A 259 5.51 12.58 -13.25
N ASN A 260 4.20 12.80 -13.40
CA ASN A 260 3.45 13.86 -12.70
C ASN A 260 2.56 13.30 -11.58
N ASP A 261 2.79 12.05 -11.14
CA ASP A 261 2.28 11.58 -9.87
C ASP A 261 3.22 12.08 -8.77
N LEU A 262 2.71 12.88 -7.85
CA LEU A 262 3.51 13.46 -6.77
C LEU A 262 2.70 13.68 -5.51
N VAL A 263 3.41 13.81 -4.40
CA VAL A 263 2.87 14.22 -3.12
C VAL A 263 3.63 15.45 -2.66
N ILE A 264 2.90 16.44 -2.13
CA ILE A 264 3.46 17.57 -1.39
C ILE A 264 2.96 17.47 0.05
N ALA A 265 3.88 17.51 1.01
CA ALA A 265 3.59 17.39 2.43
C ALA A 265 4.28 18.52 3.21
N ARG A 266 3.73 18.83 4.39
CA ARG A 266 4.35 19.78 5.32
C ARG A 266 5.71 19.24 5.74
N ARG A 267 6.74 20.08 5.70
CA ARG A 267 8.07 19.71 6.17
C ARG A 267 8.16 19.99 7.66
N THR A 268 8.54 18.98 8.44
CA THR A 268 8.65 19.06 9.92
C THR A 268 10.09 18.93 10.43
N ALA A 269 11.03 18.54 9.56
CA ALA A 269 12.44 18.41 9.88
C ALA A 269 13.34 18.97 8.77
N SER A 270 14.57 19.35 9.14
CA SER A 270 15.58 19.88 8.22
C SER A 270 16.24 18.77 7.39
N ASP A 271 16.51 17.60 7.96
CA ASP A 271 16.94 16.45 7.17
C ASP A 271 15.77 15.91 6.31
N PRO A 272 15.95 15.71 4.99
CA PRO A 272 14.87 15.24 4.12
C PRO A 272 14.34 13.85 4.47
N TRP A 273 15.17 12.94 4.99
CA TRP A 273 14.74 11.59 5.37
C TRP A 273 13.94 11.64 6.67
N ASP A 274 14.42 12.37 7.67
CA ASP A 274 13.66 12.58 8.89
C ASP A 274 12.31 13.26 8.59
N ALA A 275 12.29 14.25 7.68
CA ALA A 275 11.06 14.91 7.26
C ALA A 275 10.08 13.93 6.59
N PHE A 276 10.57 13.05 5.69
CA PHE A 276 9.74 12.06 5.01
C PHE A 276 9.20 10.98 5.96
N PHE A 277 10.04 10.39 6.81
CA PHE A 277 9.62 9.30 7.70
C PHE A 277 8.80 9.76 8.91
N ALA A 278 8.85 11.06 9.25
CA ALA A 278 8.01 11.67 10.27
C ALA A 278 6.59 12.01 9.78
N LEU A 279 6.31 11.92 8.47
CA LEU A 279 5.01 12.28 7.93
C LEU A 279 3.88 11.43 8.53
N THR A 280 2.71 12.05 8.60
CA THR A 280 1.42 11.43 8.90
C THR A 280 0.40 11.80 7.81
N PRO A 281 -0.77 11.15 7.74
CA PRO A 281 -1.84 11.55 6.81
C PRO A 281 -2.27 13.02 6.96
N ALA A 282 -2.14 13.60 8.17
CA ALA A 282 -2.46 15.00 8.43
C ALA A 282 -1.46 15.99 7.79
N ASP A 283 -0.24 15.54 7.52
CA ASP A 283 0.81 16.38 6.91
C ASP A 283 0.71 16.47 5.40
N LEU A 284 -0.06 15.58 4.76
CA LEU A 284 -0.24 15.60 3.31
C LEU A 284 -1.05 16.82 2.88
N LEU A 285 -0.47 17.64 2.02
CA LEU A 285 -1.05 18.89 1.55
C LEU A 285 -1.72 18.71 0.20
N LEU A 286 -1.07 17.96 -0.68
CA LEU A 286 -1.51 17.72 -2.04
C LEU A 286 -1.06 16.32 -2.46
N VAL A 287 -1.97 15.53 -2.99
CA VAL A 287 -1.65 14.33 -3.77
C VAL A 287 -2.13 14.60 -5.18
N ALA A 288 -1.25 14.40 -6.17
CA ALA A 288 -1.58 14.59 -7.56
C ALA A 288 -1.33 13.31 -8.35
N ARG A 289 -2.24 13.04 -9.29
CA ARG A 289 -2.15 11.93 -10.23
C ARG A 289 -2.20 12.48 -11.66
N GLY A 290 -1.18 12.20 -12.46
CA GLY A 290 -1.07 12.71 -13.83
C GLY A 290 -1.13 14.24 -13.90
N GLY A 291 -0.57 14.94 -12.90
CA GLY A 291 -0.59 16.40 -12.82
C GLY A 291 -1.91 17.00 -12.32
N ARG A 292 -2.89 16.18 -11.95
CA ARG A 292 -4.18 16.64 -11.42
C ARG A 292 -4.28 16.38 -9.92
N PRO A 293 -4.67 17.36 -9.10
CA PRO A 293 -4.97 17.14 -7.68
C PRO A 293 -6.03 16.05 -7.51
N VAL A 294 -5.82 15.17 -6.53
CA VAL A 294 -6.78 14.13 -6.11
C VAL A 294 -7.00 14.09 -4.59
N LEU A 295 -6.06 14.67 -3.82
CA LEU A 295 -6.26 15.07 -2.44
C LEU A 295 -5.69 16.47 -2.26
N VAL A 296 -6.42 17.36 -1.58
CA VAL A 296 -6.04 18.75 -1.34
C VAL A 296 -6.37 19.13 0.10
N ASP A 297 -5.41 19.64 0.85
CA ASP A 297 -5.64 20.23 2.17
C ASP A 297 -6.48 21.51 2.04
N ASP A 298 -7.40 21.74 2.98
CA ASP A 298 -8.35 22.87 2.96
C ASP A 298 -7.67 24.23 2.75
N ARG A 299 -6.45 24.41 3.24
CA ARG A 299 -5.70 25.67 3.07
C ARG A 299 -5.29 25.97 1.62
N LEU A 300 -5.31 24.97 0.74
CA LEU A 300 -4.89 25.10 -0.66
C LEU A 300 -6.05 25.40 -1.62
N GLU A 301 -7.29 25.50 -1.12
CA GLU A 301 -8.54 25.62 -1.90
C GLU A 301 -8.73 24.46 -2.90
N ALA A 302 -9.66 23.57 -2.60
CA ALA A 302 -9.90 22.40 -3.43
C ALA A 302 -10.68 22.72 -4.72
N PRO A 303 -10.47 21.94 -5.78
CA PRO A 303 -11.34 21.99 -6.96
C PRO A 303 -12.80 21.65 -6.59
N PRO A 304 -13.78 22.17 -7.34
CA PRO A 304 -15.19 21.86 -7.10
C PRO A 304 -15.48 20.36 -7.30
N GLY A 305 -16.44 19.83 -6.54
CA GLY A 305 -16.88 18.43 -6.63
C GLY A 305 -16.07 17.43 -5.82
N PHE A 306 -15.08 17.88 -5.05
CA PHE A 306 -14.35 17.02 -4.12
C PHE A 306 -15.21 16.74 -2.87
N GLY A 307 -15.19 15.50 -2.39
CA GLY A 307 -15.68 15.17 -1.05
C GLY A 307 -14.71 15.65 0.02
N ALA A 308 -15.12 15.68 1.28
CA ALA A 308 -14.27 16.15 2.38
C ALA A 308 -14.28 15.18 3.57
N LEU A 309 -13.16 15.16 4.29
CA LEU A 309 -12.99 14.53 5.60
C LEU A 309 -12.10 15.41 6.47
N ARG A 310 -12.19 15.26 7.79
CA ARG A 310 -11.16 15.74 8.72
C ARG A 310 -10.09 14.68 8.89
N VAL A 311 -8.81 15.06 8.86
CA VAL A 311 -7.65 14.18 9.10
C VAL A 311 -6.69 14.95 9.99
N GLY A 312 -6.45 14.44 11.21
CA GLY A 312 -5.61 15.13 12.21
C GLY A 312 -6.08 16.57 12.48
N GLY A 313 -7.38 16.80 12.58
CA GLY A 313 -7.99 18.12 12.84
C GLY A 313 -8.10 19.06 11.62
N THR A 314 -7.40 18.77 10.53
CA THR A 314 -7.48 19.56 9.27
C THR A 314 -8.50 18.97 8.33
N ARG A 315 -9.23 19.80 7.57
CA ARG A 315 -10.09 19.32 6.50
C ARG A 315 -9.23 18.97 5.28
N LYS A 316 -9.47 17.80 4.69
CA LYS A 316 -8.88 17.32 3.45
C LYS A 316 -10.02 17.11 2.45
N HIS A 317 -9.79 17.57 1.23
CA HIS A 317 -10.71 17.41 0.11
C HIS A 317 -10.18 16.32 -0.81
N LEU A 318 -11.04 15.41 -1.25
CA LEU A 318 -10.66 14.21 -2.00
C LEU A 318 -11.51 14.09 -3.27
N ALA A 319 -10.89 13.64 -4.37
CA ALA A 319 -11.58 13.31 -5.62
C ALA A 319 -12.35 11.98 -5.52
N LEU A 320 -13.20 11.88 -4.50
CA LEU A 320 -14.03 10.73 -4.11
C LEU A 320 -15.32 11.27 -3.47
N PRO A 321 -16.50 10.69 -3.75
CA PRO A 321 -17.75 11.02 -3.05
C PRO A 321 -17.75 10.39 -1.65
N VAL A 322 -16.95 10.95 -0.74
CA VAL A 322 -16.69 10.31 0.56
C VAL A 322 -17.94 10.16 1.42
N ALA A 323 -18.84 11.16 1.43
CA ALA A 323 -20.08 11.08 2.19
C ALA A 323 -20.96 9.90 1.76
N ASP A 324 -21.15 9.73 0.45
CA ASP A 324 -21.94 8.62 -0.11
C ASP A 324 -21.27 7.27 0.17
N LEU A 325 -19.94 7.22 0.04
CA LEU A 325 -19.15 6.02 0.33
C LEU A 325 -19.31 5.60 1.80
N LEU A 326 -19.18 6.54 2.74
CA LEU A 326 -19.34 6.24 4.16
C LEU A 326 -20.78 5.87 4.52
N ALA A 327 -21.77 6.54 3.92
CA ALA A 327 -23.17 6.16 4.08
C ALA A 327 -23.44 4.73 3.60
N ALA A 328 -22.80 4.29 2.51
CA ALA A 328 -22.97 2.95 1.96
C ALA A 328 -22.39 1.82 2.85
N VAL A 329 -21.36 2.10 3.65
CA VAL A 329 -20.72 1.08 4.51
C VAL A 329 -21.17 1.12 5.97
N ARG A 330 -21.72 2.26 6.42
CA ARG A 330 -22.15 2.49 7.81
C ARG A 330 -23.07 1.42 8.40
N PRO A 331 -24.02 0.80 7.66
CA PRO A 331 -24.91 -0.18 8.29
C PRO A 331 -24.18 -1.45 8.76
N GLN A 332 -22.94 -1.69 8.29
CA GLN A 332 -22.14 -2.87 8.62
C GLN A 332 -20.80 -2.53 9.27
N VAL A 333 -20.35 -1.27 9.17
CA VAL A 333 -19.02 -0.83 9.58
C VAL A 333 -19.11 0.40 10.47
N GLU A 334 -18.46 0.33 11.63
CA GLU A 334 -18.25 1.49 12.51
C GLU A 334 -17.30 2.49 11.82
N THR A 335 -17.86 3.49 11.12
CA THR A 335 -17.09 4.40 10.25
C THR A 335 -16.06 5.22 11.03
N THR A 336 -16.36 5.61 12.27
CA THR A 336 -15.39 6.31 13.14
C THR A 336 -14.16 5.45 13.39
N ALA A 337 -14.33 4.18 13.78
CA ALA A 337 -13.23 3.26 14.02
C ALA A 337 -12.50 2.88 12.71
N LEU A 338 -13.20 2.86 11.58
CA LEU A 338 -12.59 2.67 10.26
C LEU A 338 -11.67 3.83 9.89
N LEU A 339 -12.17 5.07 9.99
CA LEU A 339 -11.45 6.28 9.64
C LEU A 339 -10.29 6.58 10.60
N ASP A 340 -10.42 6.22 11.87
CA ASP A 340 -9.34 6.31 12.85
C ASP A 340 -8.10 5.51 12.40
N ARG A 341 -8.31 4.27 11.91
CA ARG A 341 -7.23 3.42 11.34
C ARG A 341 -6.54 4.03 10.13
N PHE A 342 -7.18 4.95 9.41
CA PHE A 342 -6.61 5.58 8.22
C PHE A 342 -5.79 6.84 8.54
N GLY A 343 -5.71 7.25 9.81
CA GLY A 343 -4.88 8.36 10.27
C GLY A 343 -5.65 9.38 11.11
N ASN A 344 -6.45 8.92 12.07
CA ASN A 344 -7.31 9.75 12.90
C ASN A 344 -8.23 10.64 12.04
N ALA A 345 -8.87 10.03 11.03
CA ALA A 345 -9.81 10.70 10.17
C ALA A 345 -11.22 10.71 10.79
N ALA A 346 -12.03 11.71 10.42
CA ALA A 346 -13.40 11.87 10.84
C ALA A 346 -14.22 12.54 9.73
N GLU A 347 -15.54 12.40 9.80
CA GLU A 347 -16.48 12.97 8.83
C GLU A 347 -16.52 14.51 8.84
#